data_AF-A0A1H0YPE8-F1
#
_entry.id   AF-A0A1H0YPE8-F1
#
_cell.length_a   1.000
_cell.length_b   1.000
_cell.length_c   1.000
_cell.angle_alpha   90.00
_cell.angle_beta   90.00
_cell.angle_gamma   90.00
#
_symmetry.space_group_name_H-M   'P 1'
#
loop_
_entity.id
_entity.type
_entity.pdbx_description
1 polymer ?
#
loop_
_entity_poly.entity_id
_entity_poly.type
_entity_poly.pdbx_seq_one_letter_code
_entity_poly.pdbx_strand_id
1 'polypeptide(L)'
;MRIHVEPGHLAAEGARIDAAADDADSGIERAATRVGEGDAEDLPVTPHNVVVMLRPDGRVFIEPYSRPIQGTWTLDGIPEVVPDIQDAKALGTAILNALERSSWRVIPEPDPRDDPVVREVLKWAGARNWKQYTKGSKAVSVYARYAVGPPTSANISPKERERSGAYAPIDDAYREGVHFESAEALGRLVQEAMKVARA
;
A
#
# COMPACT_ATOMS: atom_id res chain seq x y z
N MET A 1 -22.28 -45.80 19.64
CA MET A 1 -22.63 -44.37 19.80
C MET A 1 -21.41 -43.56 19.37
N ARG A 2 -21.38 -43.07 18.12
CA ARG A 2 -20.28 -42.26 17.57
C ARG A 2 -20.70 -40.80 17.59
N ILE A 3 -19.93 -39.97 18.27
CA ILE A 3 -20.14 -38.52 18.31
C ILE A 3 -19.54 -37.95 17.03
N HIS A 4 -20.41 -37.41 16.18
CA HIS A 4 -20.05 -36.63 15.00
C HIS A 4 -19.64 -35.24 15.49
N VAL A 5 -18.38 -34.87 15.29
CA VAL A 5 -17.87 -33.51 15.57
C VAL A 5 -17.72 -32.84 14.22
N GLU A 6 -18.54 -31.83 13.96
CA GLU A 6 -18.43 -31.02 12.75
C GLU A 6 -17.14 -30.19 12.77
N PRO A 7 -16.43 -30.04 11.63
CA PRO A 7 -15.29 -29.15 11.55
C PRO A 7 -15.77 -27.69 11.55
N GLY A 8 -15.29 -26.95 12.55
CA GLY A 8 -15.61 -25.55 12.78
C GLY A 8 -15.24 -24.61 11.63
N HIS A 9 -16.15 -23.67 11.41
CA HIS A 9 -15.97 -22.41 10.69
C HIS A 9 -14.74 -21.66 11.25
N LEU A 10 -13.63 -21.67 10.50
CA LEU A 10 -12.52 -20.73 10.67
C LEU A 10 -12.50 -19.85 9.42
N ALA A 11 -13.00 -18.63 9.56
CA ALA A 11 -12.94 -17.60 8.53
C ALA A 11 -11.47 -17.32 8.18
N ALA A 12 -11.13 -17.51 6.91
CA ALA A 12 -9.81 -17.17 6.37
C ALA A 12 -9.81 -15.68 6.00
N GLU A 13 -9.25 -14.85 6.88
CA GLU A 13 -8.86 -13.47 6.57
C GLU A 13 -7.61 -13.51 5.67
N GLY A 14 -7.81 -13.34 4.37
CA GLY A 14 -6.74 -13.06 3.41
C GLY A 14 -6.17 -11.65 3.61
N ALA A 15 -5.11 -11.30 2.88
CA ALA A 15 -4.38 -10.03 2.91
C ALA A 15 -5.23 -8.82 2.43
N ARG A 16 -6.35 -8.57 3.10
CA ARG A 16 -7.11 -7.34 2.96
C ARG A 16 -6.46 -6.34 3.89
N ILE A 17 -5.88 -5.31 3.33
CA ILE A 17 -5.71 -4.09 4.09
C ILE A 17 -7.12 -3.51 4.12
N ASP A 18 -7.77 -3.51 5.28
CA ASP A 18 -8.80 -2.53 5.58
C ASP A 18 -8.07 -1.20 5.54
N ALA A 19 -7.88 -0.69 4.33
CA ALA A 19 -7.37 0.63 4.14
C ALA A 19 -8.45 1.50 4.76
N ALA A 20 -8.22 1.98 5.97
CA ALA A 20 -8.82 3.20 6.49
C ALA A 20 -8.39 4.42 5.64
N ALA A 21 -8.35 4.25 4.32
CA ALA A 21 -8.70 5.23 3.32
C ALA A 21 -10.23 5.26 3.08
N ASP A 22 -11.00 4.28 3.59
CA ASP A 22 -12.46 4.22 3.36
C ASP A 22 -13.23 5.37 4.06
N ASP A 23 -12.73 5.92 5.18
CA ASP A 23 -13.36 7.11 5.79
C ASP A 23 -12.81 8.45 5.25
N ALA A 24 -11.64 8.44 4.60
CA ALA A 24 -11.16 9.61 3.86
C ALA A 24 -11.94 9.82 2.54
N ASP A 25 -12.53 8.77 1.97
CA ASP A 25 -13.31 8.85 0.72
C ASP A 25 -14.60 9.69 0.90
N SER A 26 -15.19 9.75 2.11
CA SER A 26 -16.41 10.55 2.36
C SER A 26 -16.20 12.07 2.40
N GLY A 27 -14.96 12.53 2.64
CA GLY A 27 -14.57 13.94 2.60
C GLY A 27 -14.08 14.43 1.24
N ILE A 28 -13.67 13.50 0.36
CA ILE A 28 -12.94 13.80 -0.88
C ILE A 28 -13.87 14.10 -2.06
N GLU A 29 -15.13 13.67 -2.05
CA GLU A 29 -16.10 14.00 -3.12
C GLU A 29 -16.49 15.49 -3.20
N ARG A 30 -16.24 16.30 -2.15
CA ARG A 30 -16.68 17.72 -2.14
C ARG A 30 -15.73 18.71 -2.83
N ALA A 31 -14.55 18.30 -3.27
CA ALA A 31 -13.54 19.22 -3.83
C ALA A 31 -13.45 19.22 -5.37
N ALA A 32 -14.14 18.32 -6.07
CA ALA A 32 -13.99 18.14 -7.53
C ALA A 32 -14.94 19.00 -8.39
N THR A 33 -15.27 20.23 -7.98
CA THR A 33 -16.10 21.12 -8.81
C THR A 33 -15.58 22.55 -8.79
N ARG A 34 -14.47 22.79 -9.49
CA ARG A 34 -14.17 24.02 -10.26
C ARG A 34 -12.71 24.04 -10.69
N VAL A 35 -12.45 23.78 -11.97
CA VAL A 35 -11.53 24.42 -12.94
C VAL A 35 -11.85 23.69 -14.25
N GLY A 36 -12.05 24.22 -15.45
CA GLY A 36 -11.81 25.49 -16.14
C GLY A 36 -11.52 25.07 -17.59
N GLU A 37 -12.27 25.60 -18.56
CA GLU A 37 -12.18 25.22 -19.98
C GLU A 37 -10.76 25.42 -20.56
N GLY A 38 -10.18 24.41 -21.20
CA GLY A 38 -8.99 24.56 -22.04
C GLY A 38 -8.24 23.28 -22.44
N ASP A 39 -8.66 22.67 -23.56
CA ASP A 39 -7.92 21.86 -24.55
C ASP A 39 -6.50 21.32 -24.25
N ALA A 40 -6.36 20.55 -23.17
CA ALA A 40 -5.53 19.34 -23.16
C ALA A 40 -6.50 18.18 -22.95
N GLU A 41 -6.29 17.01 -23.57
CA GLU A 41 -7.08 15.83 -23.20
C GLU A 41 -6.98 15.65 -21.68
N ASP A 42 -8.06 15.95 -20.96
CA ASP A 42 -8.15 15.84 -19.51
C ASP A 42 -8.04 14.37 -19.14
N LEU A 43 -6.78 13.90 -19.08
CA LEU A 43 -6.51 12.56 -18.61
C LEU A 43 -7.02 12.47 -17.17
N PRO A 44 -7.84 11.47 -16.85
CA PRO A 44 -8.42 11.38 -15.53
C PRO A 44 -7.31 11.23 -14.49
N VAL A 45 -7.34 12.07 -13.46
CA VAL A 45 -6.46 11.93 -12.30
C VAL A 45 -6.79 10.61 -11.60
N THR A 46 -5.89 9.64 -11.68
CA THR A 46 -6.08 8.33 -11.05
C THR A 46 -5.36 8.26 -9.71
N PRO A 47 -5.89 7.51 -8.73
CA PRO A 47 -5.20 7.27 -7.48
C PRO A 47 -4.25 6.08 -7.60
N HIS A 48 -3.12 6.18 -6.90
CA HIS A 48 -2.06 5.18 -6.86
C HIS A 48 -1.64 4.97 -5.41
N ASN A 49 -1.32 3.73 -5.03
CA ASN A 49 -0.91 3.42 -3.67
C ASN A 49 0.29 2.47 -3.65
N VAL A 50 1.19 2.73 -2.70
CA VAL A 50 2.33 1.87 -2.39
C VAL A 50 2.41 1.71 -0.89
N VAL A 51 2.63 0.48 -0.43
CA VAL A 51 3.01 0.20 0.96
C VAL A 51 4.50 -0.09 1.00
N VAL A 52 5.22 0.68 1.81
CA VAL A 52 6.61 0.45 2.13
C VAL A 52 6.65 -0.30 3.45
N MET A 53 7.05 -1.58 3.43
CA MET A 53 7.12 -2.43 4.61
C MET A 53 8.57 -2.71 5.00
N LEU A 54 8.96 -2.33 6.22
CA LEU A 54 10.27 -2.66 6.81
C LEU A 54 10.15 -3.91 7.68
N ARG A 55 10.87 -4.97 7.33
CA ARG A 55 10.90 -6.22 8.09
C ARG A 55 11.93 -6.19 9.24
N PRO A 56 11.77 -7.05 10.26
CA PRO A 56 12.75 -7.19 11.35
C PRO A 56 14.17 -7.57 10.89
N ASP A 57 14.32 -8.18 9.72
CA ASP A 57 15.60 -8.56 9.13
C ASP A 57 16.27 -7.41 8.36
N GLY A 58 15.70 -6.21 8.39
CA GLY A 58 16.23 -4.99 7.76
C GLY A 58 15.81 -4.79 6.30
N ARG A 59 15.22 -5.81 5.64
CA ARG A 59 14.78 -5.69 4.24
C ARG A 59 13.55 -4.79 4.14
N VAL A 60 13.50 -3.98 3.08
CA VAL A 60 12.38 -3.12 2.74
C VAL A 60 11.66 -3.66 1.52
N PHE A 61 10.36 -3.86 1.66
CA PHE A 61 9.47 -4.35 0.61
C PHE A 61 8.65 -3.18 0.12
N ILE A 62 8.67 -2.93 -1.19
CA ILE A 62 7.92 -1.88 -1.86
C ILE A 62 6.77 -2.55 -2.61
N GLU A 63 5.61 -2.52 -1.98
CA GLU A 63 4.41 -3.23 -2.39
C GLU A 63 3.48 -2.28 -3.17
N PRO A 64 3.38 -2.38 -4.51
CA PRO A 64 2.39 -1.64 -5.26
C PRO A 64 1.00 -2.21 -4.96
N TYR A 65 0.04 -1.33 -4.68
CA TYR A 65 -1.36 -1.70 -4.53
C TYR A 65 -2.18 -1.02 -5.60
N SER A 66 -3.08 -1.77 -6.21
CA SER A 66 -3.98 -1.29 -7.26
C SER A 66 -5.42 -1.44 -6.80
N ARG A 67 -6.29 -0.50 -7.18
CA ARG A 67 -7.73 -0.58 -6.89
C ARG A 67 -8.46 -0.98 -8.18
N PRO A 68 -9.11 -2.16 -8.22
CA PRO A 68 -10.02 -2.48 -9.32
C PRO A 68 -11.21 -1.50 -9.34
N ILE A 69 -11.94 -1.42 -10.46
CA ILE A 69 -13.13 -0.54 -10.60
C ILE A 69 -14.13 -0.76 -9.46
N GLN A 70 -14.22 -1.99 -8.95
CA GLN A 70 -15.02 -2.35 -7.78
C GLN A 70 -14.14 -3.19 -6.86
N GLY A 71 -14.04 -2.81 -5.58
CA GLY A 71 -13.33 -3.59 -4.57
C GLY A 71 -12.32 -2.77 -3.75
N THR A 72 -11.56 -3.51 -2.93
CA THR A 72 -10.51 -2.96 -2.07
C THR A 72 -9.17 -2.96 -2.80
N TRP A 73 -8.20 -2.20 -2.28
CA TRP A 73 -6.82 -2.25 -2.77
C TRP A 73 -6.26 -3.68 -2.68
N THR A 74 -5.66 -4.14 -3.77
CA THR A 74 -4.99 -5.45 -3.84
C THR A 74 -3.55 -5.29 -4.27
N LEU A 75 -2.69 -6.20 -3.79
CA LEU A 75 -1.28 -6.22 -4.15
C LEU A 75 -1.14 -6.48 -5.67
N ASP A 76 -0.44 -5.59 -6.37
CA ASP A 76 -0.31 -5.63 -7.83
C ASP A 76 1.09 -6.06 -8.26
N GLY A 77 1.33 -7.36 -8.22
CA GLY A 77 2.60 -7.97 -8.60
C GLY A 77 3.61 -8.08 -7.45
N ILE A 78 4.79 -8.60 -7.79
CA ILE A 78 5.82 -8.94 -6.81
C ILE A 78 6.43 -7.64 -6.26
N PRO A 79 6.56 -7.48 -4.93
CA PRO A 79 7.20 -6.34 -4.31
C PRO A 79 8.65 -6.18 -4.78
N GLU A 80 9.06 -4.94 -4.99
CA GLU A 80 10.47 -4.61 -5.16
C GLU A 80 11.15 -4.58 -3.79
N VAL A 81 12.44 -4.90 -3.75
CA VAL A 81 13.17 -5.15 -2.51
C VAL A 81 14.35 -4.22 -2.44
N VAL A 82 14.31 -3.30 -1.48
CA VAL A 82 15.45 -2.43 -1.19
C VAL A 82 16.20 -3.02 0.01
N PRO A 83 17.52 -3.22 -0.08
CA PRO A 83 18.28 -3.90 0.96
C PRO A 83 18.40 -3.11 2.26
N ASP A 84 18.31 -1.77 2.18
CA ASP A 84 18.45 -0.89 3.33
C ASP A 84 17.51 0.31 3.18
N ILE A 85 16.79 0.63 4.26
CA ILE A 85 15.93 1.80 4.32
C ILE A 85 16.71 3.11 4.34
N GLN A 86 18.00 3.10 4.70
CA GLN A 86 18.80 4.33 4.84
C GLN A 86 19.22 4.96 3.49
N ASP A 87 19.20 4.21 2.40
CA ASP A 87 19.44 4.77 1.06
C ASP A 87 18.17 5.47 0.55
N ALA A 88 18.04 6.76 0.88
CA ALA A 88 16.88 7.56 0.54
C ALA A 88 16.64 7.65 -0.99
N LYS A 89 17.71 7.68 -1.78
CA LYS A 89 17.57 7.80 -3.24
C LYS A 89 17.06 6.49 -3.84
N ALA A 90 17.64 5.35 -3.43
CA ALA A 90 17.16 4.05 -3.88
C ALA A 90 15.71 3.80 -3.42
N LEU A 91 15.41 4.09 -2.15
CA LEU A 91 14.07 3.96 -1.59
C LEU A 91 13.04 4.79 -2.37
N GLY A 92 13.30 6.08 -2.55
CA GLY A 92 12.40 6.96 -3.28
C GLY A 92 12.21 6.59 -4.75
N THR A 93 13.27 6.11 -5.40
CA THR A 93 13.19 5.63 -6.79
C THR A 93 12.30 4.39 -6.88
N ALA A 94 12.47 3.43 -5.97
CA ALA A 94 11.64 2.23 -5.91
C ALA A 94 10.16 2.57 -5.64
N ILE A 95 9.88 3.56 -4.78
CA ILE A 95 8.51 4.03 -4.52
C ILE A 95 7.88 4.64 -5.77
N LEU A 96 8.59 5.54 -6.48
CA LEU A 96 8.07 6.14 -7.71
C LEU A 96 7.80 5.07 -8.79
N ASN A 97 8.74 4.14 -8.98
CA ASN A 97 8.55 3.01 -9.89
C ASN A 97 7.32 2.16 -9.50
N ALA A 98 7.10 1.94 -8.20
CA ALA A 98 5.95 1.19 -7.72
C ALA A 98 4.63 1.96 -7.88
N LEU A 99 4.63 3.29 -7.75
CA LEU A 99 3.47 4.13 -8.02
C LEU A 99 3.08 4.12 -9.50
N GLU A 100 4.05 4.01 -10.42
CA GLU A 100 3.80 3.84 -11.85
C GLU A 100 3.20 2.46 -12.18
N ARG A 101 3.56 1.42 -11.41
CA ARG A 101 2.97 0.07 -11.54
C ARG A 101 1.58 -0.03 -10.93
N SER A 102 1.32 0.71 -9.86
CA SER A 102 -0.02 0.83 -9.25
C SER A 102 -1.00 1.31 -10.31
N SER A 103 -2.04 0.52 -10.58
CA SER A 103 -3.01 0.75 -11.63
C SER A 103 -4.42 0.99 -11.06
N TRP A 104 -5.20 1.78 -11.80
CA TRP A 104 -6.65 1.96 -11.60
C TRP A 104 -7.47 1.19 -12.64
N ARG A 105 -6.80 0.44 -13.53
CA ARG A 105 -7.47 -0.34 -14.56
C ARG A 105 -8.03 -1.62 -13.94
N VAL A 106 -9.01 -2.22 -14.61
CA VAL A 106 -9.64 -3.49 -14.19
C VAL A 106 -8.58 -4.59 -14.11
N ILE A 107 -8.02 -4.78 -12.93
CA ILE A 107 -7.42 -6.04 -12.54
C ILE A 107 -8.56 -6.94 -12.05
N PRO A 108 -8.64 -8.21 -12.49
CA PRO A 108 -9.57 -9.15 -11.88
C PRO A 108 -9.28 -9.18 -10.38
N GLU A 109 -10.30 -9.03 -9.54
CA GLU A 109 -10.14 -9.20 -8.09
C GLU A 109 -9.65 -10.63 -7.85
N PRO A 110 -8.39 -10.84 -7.42
CA PRO A 110 -7.89 -12.19 -7.25
C PRO A 110 -8.58 -12.84 -6.05
N ASP A 111 -8.89 -14.13 -6.12
CA ASP A 111 -9.25 -14.86 -4.90
C ASP A 111 -8.02 -14.85 -3.98
N PRO A 112 -8.10 -14.21 -2.79
CA PRO A 112 -6.95 -14.10 -1.90
C PRO A 112 -6.44 -15.47 -1.42
N ARG A 113 -7.20 -16.56 -1.61
CA ARG A 113 -6.76 -17.94 -1.32
C ARG A 113 -5.89 -18.55 -2.42
N ASP A 114 -6.02 -18.09 -3.66
CA ASP A 114 -5.28 -18.63 -4.83
C ASP A 114 -4.45 -17.56 -5.56
N ASP A 115 -4.32 -16.37 -4.97
CA ASP A 115 -3.51 -15.30 -5.54
C ASP A 115 -2.05 -15.77 -5.73
N PRO A 116 -1.57 -15.90 -7.00
CA PRO A 116 -0.22 -16.36 -7.28
C PRO A 116 0.84 -15.37 -6.78
N VAL A 117 0.54 -14.07 -6.77
CA VAL A 117 1.44 -13.02 -6.28
C VAL A 117 1.62 -13.17 -4.78
N VAL A 118 0.53 -13.29 -4.03
CA VAL A 118 0.60 -13.47 -2.57
C VAL A 118 1.37 -14.74 -2.23
N ARG A 119 1.12 -15.86 -2.93
CA ARG A 119 1.88 -17.11 -2.71
C ARG A 119 3.37 -16.94 -2.96
N GLU A 120 3.75 -16.23 -4.00
CA GLU A 120 5.15 -15.97 -4.33
C GLU A 120 5.83 -15.08 -3.27
N VAL A 121 5.16 -14.02 -2.83
CA VAL A 121 5.63 -13.16 -1.74
C VAL A 121 5.83 -13.94 -0.46
N LEU A 122 4.84 -14.75 -0.06
CA LEU A 122 4.92 -15.59 1.14
C LEU A 122 6.08 -16.58 1.05
N LYS A 123 6.25 -17.23 -0.11
CA LYS A 123 7.37 -18.16 -0.36
C LYS A 123 8.71 -17.45 -0.23
N TRP A 124 8.87 -16.31 -0.89
CA TRP A 124 10.10 -15.52 -0.85
C TRP A 124 10.40 -14.97 0.56
N ALA A 125 9.37 -14.62 1.31
CA ALA A 125 9.48 -14.17 2.68
C ALA A 125 9.68 -15.30 3.71
N GLY A 126 9.58 -16.57 3.31
CA GLY A 126 9.61 -17.72 4.21
C GLY A 126 8.41 -17.82 5.16
N ALA A 127 7.29 -17.20 4.79
CA ALA A 127 6.08 -17.11 5.60
C ALA A 127 5.00 -18.10 5.12
N ARG A 128 4.20 -18.64 6.05
CA ARG A 128 3.09 -19.56 5.70
C ARG A 128 1.79 -18.84 5.39
N ASN A 129 1.65 -17.62 5.90
CA ASN A 129 0.45 -16.80 5.76
C ASN A 129 0.81 -15.33 5.97
N TRP A 130 -0.13 -14.46 5.62
CA TRP A 130 0.03 -13.01 5.70
C TRP A 130 0.42 -12.52 7.10
N LYS A 131 -0.23 -13.08 8.14
CA LYS A 131 0.07 -12.74 9.53
C LYS A 131 1.52 -13.02 9.93
N GLN A 132 2.11 -14.11 9.42
CA GLN A 132 3.53 -14.41 9.63
C GLN A 132 4.42 -13.49 8.80
N TYR A 133 4.01 -13.18 7.57
CA TYR A 133 4.73 -12.28 6.68
C TYR A 133 4.91 -10.89 7.29
N THR A 134 3.82 -10.31 7.80
CA THR A 134 3.84 -8.98 8.42
C THR A 134 4.30 -9.00 9.87
N LYS A 135 4.67 -10.15 10.45
CA LYS A 135 5.01 -10.19 11.89
C LYS A 135 6.23 -9.34 12.20
N GLY A 136 6.06 -8.36 13.08
CA GLY A 136 7.13 -7.49 13.55
C GLY A 136 7.58 -6.44 12.52
N SER A 137 6.91 -6.34 11.38
CA SER A 137 7.22 -5.31 10.39
C SER A 137 6.49 -4.01 10.69
N LYS A 138 7.12 -2.91 10.26
CA LYS A 138 6.53 -1.58 10.23
C LYS A 138 6.11 -1.25 8.80
N ALA A 139 5.12 -0.38 8.64
CA ALA A 139 4.66 0.02 7.31
C ALA A 139 4.38 1.52 7.20
N VAL A 140 4.58 2.05 6.00
CA VAL A 140 4.18 3.39 5.58
C VAL A 140 3.43 3.27 4.26
N SER A 141 2.25 3.87 4.15
CA SER A 141 1.53 4.00 2.88
C SER A 141 1.92 5.32 2.22
N VAL A 142 2.18 5.26 0.92
CA VAL A 142 2.38 6.42 0.04
C VAL A 142 1.27 6.40 -0.98
N TYR A 143 0.40 7.41 -0.92
CA TYR A 143 -0.74 7.54 -1.80
C TYR A 143 -0.60 8.81 -2.64
N ALA A 144 -0.78 8.70 -3.96
CA ALA A 144 -0.71 9.84 -4.87
C ALA A 144 -1.88 9.84 -5.85
N ARG A 145 -2.33 11.03 -6.25
CA ARG A 145 -3.31 11.22 -7.31
C ARG A 145 -2.66 12.05 -8.41
N TYR A 146 -2.52 11.48 -9.61
CA TYR A 146 -1.89 12.18 -10.74
C TYR A 146 -2.43 11.66 -12.07
N ALA A 147 -2.39 12.50 -13.11
CA ALA A 147 -2.83 12.15 -14.46
C ALA A 147 -1.66 11.69 -15.35
N VAL A 148 -0.50 12.33 -15.20
CA VAL A 148 0.75 12.02 -15.92
C VAL A 148 1.88 11.95 -14.89
N GLY A 149 2.63 10.85 -14.89
CA GLY A 149 3.68 10.59 -13.92
C GLY A 149 5.03 11.26 -14.24
N PRO A 150 5.98 11.23 -13.29
CA PRO A 150 5.77 10.82 -11.89
C PRO A 150 5.11 11.93 -11.06
N PRO A 151 4.44 11.60 -9.93
CA PRO A 151 3.86 12.61 -9.05
C PRO A 151 4.94 13.47 -8.39
N THR A 152 4.57 14.70 -8.02
CA THR A 152 5.41 15.63 -7.25
C THR A 152 4.86 15.89 -5.85
N SER A 153 3.74 15.26 -5.49
CA SER A 153 3.18 15.27 -4.14
C SER A 153 2.54 13.93 -3.80
N ALA A 154 2.49 13.61 -2.51
CA ALA A 154 1.87 12.40 -2.01
C ALA A 154 1.36 12.58 -0.57
N ASN A 155 0.36 11.78 -0.23
CA ASN A 155 -0.06 11.56 1.13
C ASN A 155 0.82 10.46 1.73
N ILE A 156 1.38 10.70 2.91
CA ILE A 156 2.29 9.78 3.59
C ILE A 156 1.68 9.40 4.94
N SER A 157 1.39 8.12 5.12
CA SER A 157 0.68 7.58 6.28
C SER A 157 1.50 6.49 6.94
N PRO A 158 2.21 6.76 8.05
CA PRO A 158 2.78 5.70 8.88
C PRO A 158 1.65 4.85 9.47
N LYS A 159 1.92 3.56 9.63
CA LYS A 159 0.93 2.58 10.06
C LYS A 159 1.31 1.91 11.38
N GLU A 160 0.29 1.45 12.10
CA GLU A 160 0.39 0.52 13.22
C GLU A 160 -0.10 -0.86 12.77
N ARG A 161 0.71 -1.87 13.06
CA ARG A 161 0.35 -3.26 12.74
C ARG A 161 -0.65 -3.80 13.75
N GLU A 162 -1.72 -4.39 13.23
CA GLU A 162 -2.75 -5.02 14.05
C GLU A 162 -2.44 -6.48 14.40
N ARG A 163 -3.24 -7.05 15.31
CA ARG A 163 -3.15 -8.48 15.68
C ARG A 163 -3.53 -9.42 14.54
N SER A 164 -4.41 -8.99 13.65
CA SER A 164 -4.80 -9.67 12.40
C SER A 164 -3.59 -9.84 11.47
N GLY A 165 -2.67 -8.88 11.49
CA GLY A 165 -1.58 -8.74 10.53
C GLY A 165 -1.84 -7.66 9.48
N ALA A 166 -3.01 -7.00 9.53
CA ALA A 166 -3.31 -5.78 8.79
C ALA A 166 -2.59 -4.56 9.38
N TYR A 167 -2.73 -3.41 8.71
CA TYR A 167 -2.10 -2.16 9.07
C TYR A 167 -3.14 -1.04 9.14
N ALA A 168 -3.28 -0.42 10.31
CA ALA A 168 -4.12 0.75 10.54
C ALA A 168 -3.30 2.04 10.42
N PRO A 169 -3.86 3.15 9.91
CA PRO A 169 -3.20 4.45 9.95
C PRO A 169 -2.93 4.93 11.38
N ILE A 170 -1.83 5.66 11.54
CA ILE A 170 -1.56 6.47 12.72
C ILE A 170 -1.97 7.91 12.38
N ASP A 171 -3.21 8.27 12.70
CA ASP A 171 -3.86 9.49 12.20
C ASP A 171 -3.14 10.79 12.57
N ASP A 172 -2.56 10.87 13.77
CA ASP A 172 -1.81 12.05 14.25
C ASP A 172 -0.45 12.25 13.54
N ALA A 173 0.01 11.23 12.80
CA ALA A 173 1.25 11.27 12.04
C ALA A 173 1.04 11.26 10.52
N TYR A 174 -0.22 11.30 10.07
CA TYR A 174 -0.57 11.44 8.66
C TYR A 174 -0.12 12.80 8.10
N ARG A 175 0.40 12.79 6.88
CA ARG A 175 0.77 14.01 6.16
C ARG A 175 0.10 14.03 4.80
N GLU A 176 -0.79 14.99 4.60
CA GLU A 176 -1.52 15.19 3.35
C GLU A 176 -0.75 16.10 2.39
N GLY A 177 -0.77 15.77 1.09
CA GLY A 177 -0.32 16.63 0.01
C GLY A 177 1.15 17.06 0.10
N VAL A 178 2.02 16.25 0.71
CA VAL A 178 3.43 16.61 0.91
C VAL A 178 4.14 16.69 -0.43
N HIS A 179 4.69 17.87 -0.73
CA HIS A 179 5.46 18.09 -1.94
C HIS A 179 6.89 17.55 -1.81
N PHE A 180 7.43 17.05 -2.93
CA PHE A 180 8.82 16.61 -3.02
C PHE A 180 9.36 16.90 -4.43
N GLU A 181 10.61 17.34 -4.50
CA GLU A 181 11.25 17.76 -5.76
C GLU A 181 12.09 16.64 -6.39
N SER A 182 12.30 15.54 -5.68
CA SER A 182 13.13 14.42 -6.15
C SER A 182 12.74 13.10 -5.49
N ALA A 183 13.18 12.00 -6.10
CA ALA A 183 13.10 10.67 -5.50
C ALA A 183 13.75 10.63 -4.12
N GLU A 184 14.94 11.22 -3.96
CA GLU A 184 15.63 11.25 -2.66
C GLU A 184 14.81 12.00 -1.60
N ALA A 185 14.18 13.13 -1.95
CA ALA A 185 13.30 13.85 -1.03
C ALA A 185 12.10 13.00 -0.59
N LEU A 186 11.47 12.27 -1.52
CA LEU A 186 10.40 11.31 -1.20
C LEU A 186 10.91 10.20 -0.26
N GLY A 187 12.08 9.62 -0.55
CA GLY A 187 12.68 8.60 0.30
C GLY A 187 12.93 9.09 1.73
N ARG A 188 13.45 10.32 1.90
CA ARG A 188 13.63 10.94 3.23
C ARG A 188 12.31 11.11 3.96
N LEU A 189 11.24 11.55 3.28
CA LEU A 189 9.92 11.68 3.90
C LEU A 189 9.39 10.34 4.43
N VAL A 190 9.58 9.26 3.66
CA VAL A 190 9.19 7.91 4.07
C VAL A 190 10.06 7.38 5.20
N GLN A 191 11.37 7.64 5.20
CA GLN A 191 12.25 7.31 6.33
C GLN A 191 11.77 7.97 7.62
N GLU A 192 11.41 9.25 7.58
CA GLU A 192 10.87 9.95 8.75
C GLU A 192 9.54 9.34 9.22
N ALA A 193 8.63 9.02 8.30
CA ALA A 193 7.39 8.33 8.63
C ALA A 193 7.64 6.94 9.25
N MET A 194 8.61 6.19 8.74
CA MET A 194 8.94 4.85 9.24
C MET A 194 9.43 4.85 10.69
N LYS A 195 10.05 5.95 11.16
CA LYS A 195 10.42 6.10 12.58
C LYS A 195 9.20 6.08 13.50
N VAL A 196 8.06 6.58 13.03
CA VAL A 196 6.80 6.67 13.78
C VAL A 196 5.96 5.40 13.66
N ALA A 197 6.09 4.66 12.55
CA ALA A 197 5.37 3.40 12.32
C ALA A 197 5.64 2.34 13.40
N ARG A 198 4.63 1.50 13.67
CA ARG A 198 4.59 0.54 14.77
C ARG A 198 4.32 -0.88 14.27
N ALA A 199 4.94 -1.86 14.92
CA ALA A 199 4.93 -3.28 14.57
C ALA A 199 4.18 -4.12 15.62
#